data_AF-A0A6G8BTA5-F1
#
_entry.id   AF-A0A6G8BTA5-F1
#
_cell.length_a   1.000
_cell.length_b   1.000
_cell.length_c   1.000
_cell.angle_alpha   90.00
_cell.angle_beta   90.00
_cell.angle_gamma   90.00
#
_symmetry.space_group_name_H-M   'P 1'
#
loop_
_entity.id
_entity.type
_entity.pdbx_description
1 polymer ?
#
loop_
_entity_poly.entity_id
_entity_poly.type
_entity_poly.pdbx_seq_one_letter_code
_entity_poly.pdbx_strand_id
1 'polypeptide(L)'
;MSTPVRAGAAICAGAFVVLSLTACGEKKTELGQGGSEVTGSAGPAGAQNANPTLERCDQPIATVALLENPRGYIMPSTVNLPPTPVPLVKLLMQQSGCFRVVDRAGGLQGTIREGELRDSGVLRPNGTVSKGKGYEAQYTMTPSLTFSEQDAGRGLAGIIAMIPVLRDIAGLAGVAEQVKFKEAQTALFLTDNETTEQVAASTGSARATDLGVGGFVLGKIGGGAGMGWSNTNEGKVIAAAFLHSHNQLVHQLRLLQEKELPPPVATKPLAGSANQAKR
;
A
#
# COMPACT_ATOMS: atom_id res chain seq x y z
N MET A 1 30.25 80.11 -16.17
CA MET A 1 30.50 79.90 -14.73
C MET A 1 29.68 78.70 -14.27
N SER A 2 30.28 77.94 -13.37
CA SER A 2 30.19 76.49 -13.21
C SER A 2 28.94 75.97 -12.47
N THR A 3 28.41 74.84 -12.97
CA THR A 3 27.89 73.63 -12.30
C THR A 3 27.44 73.66 -10.82
N PRO A 4 26.39 72.89 -10.48
CA PRO A 4 26.33 72.12 -9.23
C PRO A 4 26.43 70.59 -9.49
N VAL A 5 26.71 69.82 -8.43
CA VAL A 5 26.18 68.47 -8.09
C VAL A 5 27.22 67.51 -7.45
N ARG A 6 26.69 66.72 -6.47
CA ARG A 6 27.11 65.45 -5.83
C ARG A 6 27.90 65.54 -4.52
N ALA A 7 27.32 65.16 -3.37
CA ALA A 7 26.94 63.84 -2.86
C ALA A 7 28.04 63.22 -1.97
N GLY A 8 27.73 62.99 -0.69
CA GLY A 8 28.59 62.33 0.28
C GLY A 8 27.76 61.69 1.39
N ALA A 9 28.02 60.41 1.64
CA ALA A 9 27.29 59.52 2.54
C ALA A 9 27.66 59.71 4.02
N ALA A 10 26.75 59.35 4.94
CA ALA A 10 27.11 58.95 6.30
C ALA A 10 26.04 58.04 6.92
N ILE A 11 26.51 56.90 7.42
CA ILE A 11 25.81 55.84 8.15
C ILE A 11 25.64 56.27 9.61
N CYS A 12 24.47 56.06 10.22
CA CYS A 12 24.36 55.89 11.68
C CYS A 12 23.08 55.13 12.07
N ALA A 13 23.26 54.22 13.01
CA ALA A 13 22.35 53.17 13.42
C ALA A 13 21.16 53.64 14.27
N GLY A 14 19.98 53.05 14.02
CA GLY A 14 18.81 53.12 14.89
C GLY A 14 18.16 51.75 14.96
N ALA A 15 18.36 51.05 16.06
CA ALA A 15 17.83 49.71 16.32
C ALA A 15 16.31 49.74 16.47
N PHE A 16 15.59 49.28 15.44
CA PHE A 16 14.18 48.90 15.53
C PHE A 16 14.12 47.38 15.70
N VAL A 17 14.01 46.92 16.95
CA VAL A 17 13.70 45.51 17.25
C VAL A 17 12.22 45.29 16.93
N VAL A 18 11.94 44.91 15.68
CA VAL A 18 10.65 44.35 15.31
C VAL A 18 10.64 42.91 15.77
N LEU A 19 9.87 42.64 16.83
CA LEU A 19 9.62 41.32 17.37
C LEU A 19 8.73 40.54 16.38
N SER A 20 9.31 39.99 15.32
CA SER A 20 8.63 39.05 14.45
C SER A 20 8.50 37.70 15.16
N LEU A 21 7.36 37.47 15.82
CA LEU A 21 6.87 36.14 16.14
C LEU A 21 6.66 35.38 14.82
N THR A 22 7.70 34.71 14.33
CA THR A 22 7.53 33.72 13.27
C THR A 22 6.82 32.52 13.86
N ALA A 23 5.58 32.36 13.41
CA ALA A 23 4.65 31.29 13.69
C ALA A 23 5.32 29.91 13.86
N CYS A 24 4.96 29.22 14.95
CA CYS A 24 4.96 27.77 14.97
C CYS A 24 4.04 27.30 13.84
N GLY A 25 4.62 26.96 12.69
CA GLY A 25 3.87 26.40 11.57
C GLY A 25 3.19 25.11 12.04
N GLU A 26 1.87 25.15 12.11
CA GLU A 26 1.06 23.93 12.15
C GLU A 26 1.45 23.11 10.91
N LYS A 27 2.13 21.98 11.12
CA LYS A 27 2.24 20.96 10.07
C LYS A 27 0.84 20.39 9.87
N LYS A 28 0.01 21.07 9.08
CA LYS A 28 -1.27 20.54 8.63
C LYS A 28 -0.95 19.29 7.81
N THR A 29 -1.23 18.14 8.39
CA THR A 29 -1.17 16.86 7.68
C THR A 29 -2.24 16.88 6.61
N GLU A 30 -1.84 17.05 5.36
CA GLU A 30 -2.77 17.03 4.23
C GLU A 30 -3.24 15.58 4.01
N LEU A 31 -4.52 15.36 4.31
CA LEU A 31 -5.18 14.08 4.09
C LEU A 31 -5.09 13.72 2.60
N GLY A 32 -4.69 12.50 2.28
CA GLY A 32 -4.72 12.02 0.90
C GLY A 32 -3.51 12.36 0.02
N GLN A 33 -2.37 12.82 0.54
CA GLN A 33 -1.21 13.17 -0.31
C GLN A 33 -0.05 12.14 -0.32
N GLY A 34 -0.23 10.96 0.27
CA GLY A 34 0.77 9.88 0.22
C GLY A 34 0.75 9.11 -1.10
N GLY A 35 1.70 9.38 -2.01
CA GLY A 35 1.77 8.77 -3.35
C GLY A 35 2.26 7.32 -3.41
N SER A 36 1.44 6.37 -2.97
CA SER A 36 1.63 4.91 -3.12
C SER A 36 0.77 4.36 -4.25
N GLU A 37 1.23 3.30 -4.92
CA GLU A 37 0.42 2.57 -5.91
C GLU A 37 -0.79 1.88 -5.23
N VAL A 38 -0.68 1.50 -3.96
CA VAL A 38 -1.78 0.90 -3.19
C VAL A 38 -2.34 1.95 -2.24
N THR A 39 -3.54 2.44 -2.53
CA THR A 39 -4.25 3.52 -1.82
C THR A 39 -5.75 3.26 -1.80
N GLY A 40 -6.51 4.13 -1.11
CA GLY A 40 -7.96 4.10 -1.10
C GLY A 40 -8.55 3.16 -0.05
N SER A 41 -9.75 2.65 -0.33
CA SER A 41 -10.49 1.79 0.58
C SER A 41 -11.23 0.68 -0.15
N ALA A 42 -11.72 -0.30 0.61
CA ALA A 42 -12.60 -1.35 0.16
C ALA A 42 -13.68 -1.63 1.21
N GLY A 43 -14.85 -2.04 0.76
CA GLY A 43 -15.97 -2.37 1.66
C GLY A 43 -17.24 -2.71 0.88
N PRO A 44 -18.41 -2.63 1.52
CA PRO A 44 -19.68 -2.95 0.86
C PRO A 44 -20.03 -2.03 -0.32
N ALA A 45 -19.41 -0.85 -0.42
CA ALA A 45 -19.49 0.05 -1.56
C ALA A 45 -18.46 -0.25 -2.66
N GLY A 46 -17.78 -1.40 -2.59
CA GLY A 46 -16.69 -1.76 -3.49
C GLY A 46 -15.39 -1.02 -3.18
N ALA A 47 -14.45 -1.08 -4.12
CA ALA A 47 -13.17 -0.40 -4.05
C ALA A 47 -13.31 1.09 -4.39
N GLN A 48 -12.70 1.95 -3.60
CA GLN A 48 -12.68 3.40 -3.79
C GLN A 48 -11.22 3.85 -3.89
N ASN A 49 -10.87 4.64 -4.91
CA ASN A 49 -9.50 5.11 -5.18
C ASN A 49 -8.45 3.98 -5.22
N ALA A 50 -8.84 2.77 -5.65
CA ALA A 50 -7.90 1.69 -5.89
C ALA A 50 -7.08 1.96 -7.16
N ASN A 51 -5.88 1.37 -7.23
CA ASN A 51 -5.03 1.49 -8.40
C ASN A 51 -5.80 1.07 -9.68
N PRO A 52 -5.74 1.86 -10.78
CA PRO A 52 -6.37 1.47 -12.04
C PRO A 52 -5.79 0.19 -12.65
N THR A 53 -4.54 -0.16 -12.34
CA THR A 53 -3.91 -1.39 -12.83
C THR A 53 -4.21 -2.60 -11.94
N LEU A 54 -4.92 -2.43 -10.82
CA LEU A 54 -5.32 -3.56 -9.98
C LEU A 54 -6.35 -4.41 -10.74
N GLU A 55 -6.06 -5.70 -10.90
CA GLU A 55 -7.01 -6.66 -11.48
C GLU A 55 -8.26 -6.76 -10.59
N ARG A 56 -9.43 -6.82 -11.23
CA ARG A 56 -10.72 -6.91 -10.55
C ARG A 56 -11.52 -8.10 -11.02
N CYS A 57 -12.41 -8.57 -10.15
CA CYS A 57 -13.36 -9.62 -10.46
C CYS A 57 -14.78 -9.15 -10.13
N ASP A 58 -15.74 -9.44 -11.01
CA ASP A 58 -17.15 -9.14 -10.78
C ASP A 58 -17.74 -10.00 -9.66
N GLN A 59 -17.20 -11.21 -9.49
CA GLN A 59 -17.53 -12.14 -8.42
C GLN A 59 -16.25 -12.65 -7.75
N PRO A 60 -16.30 -12.98 -6.45
CA PRO A 60 -15.15 -13.57 -5.77
C PRO A 60 -14.87 -14.96 -6.31
N ILE A 61 -13.59 -15.33 -6.41
CA ILE A 61 -13.12 -16.65 -6.84
C ILE A 61 -13.08 -17.60 -5.64
N ALA A 62 -12.62 -17.12 -4.48
CA ALA A 62 -12.33 -17.95 -3.33
C ALA A 62 -12.49 -17.22 -1.99
N THR A 63 -12.72 -17.99 -0.92
CA THR A 63 -12.67 -17.48 0.46
C THR A 63 -11.30 -17.71 1.07
N VAL A 64 -10.60 -16.63 1.43
CA VAL A 64 -9.17 -16.68 1.74
C VAL A 64 -8.86 -16.01 3.08
N ALA A 65 -8.01 -16.65 3.88
CA ALA A 65 -7.35 -16.04 5.01
C ALA A 65 -5.91 -15.68 4.64
N LEU A 66 -5.41 -14.55 5.13
CA LEU A 66 -3.98 -14.28 5.07
C LEU A 66 -3.30 -14.83 6.32
N LEU A 67 -2.16 -15.47 6.12
CA LEU A 67 -1.28 -15.94 7.17
C LEU A 67 0.05 -15.20 7.08
N GLU A 68 0.56 -14.76 8.23
CA GLU A 68 1.92 -14.24 8.34
C GLU A 68 2.93 -15.33 7.94
N ASN A 69 3.99 -14.96 7.22
CA ASN A 69 5.03 -15.91 6.90
C ASN A 69 5.67 -16.42 8.21
N PRO A 70 5.62 -17.73 8.51
CA PRO A 70 6.18 -18.26 9.76
C PRO A 70 7.69 -18.09 9.85
N ARG A 71 8.37 -17.87 8.71
CA ARG A 71 9.81 -17.56 8.64
C ARG A 71 10.10 -16.06 8.75
N GLY A 72 9.07 -15.23 8.95
CA GLY A 72 9.16 -13.78 9.01
C GLY A 72 9.44 -13.13 7.65
N TYR A 73 9.69 -11.83 7.68
CA TYR A 73 10.06 -11.02 6.52
C TYR A 73 11.47 -10.47 6.73
N ILE A 74 12.36 -10.72 5.79
CA ILE A 74 13.69 -10.13 5.81
C ILE A 74 13.52 -8.69 5.35
N MET A 75 13.48 -7.74 6.27
CA MET A 75 13.45 -6.32 5.96
C MET A 75 14.73 -5.64 6.43
N PRO A 76 15.29 -4.69 5.65
CA PRO A 76 16.46 -3.94 6.10
C PRO A 76 16.13 -3.14 7.36
N SER A 77 16.94 -3.28 8.40
CA SER A 77 16.76 -2.57 9.68
C SER A 77 16.91 -1.04 9.58
N THR A 78 17.37 -0.54 8.43
CA THR A 78 17.65 0.88 8.19
C THR A 78 16.46 1.65 7.61
N VAL A 79 15.35 0.97 7.32
CA VAL A 79 14.13 1.58 6.75
C VAL A 79 12.95 1.37 7.70
N ASN A 80 12.18 2.44 7.93
CA ASN A 80 10.95 2.41 8.74
C ASN A 80 9.80 1.76 7.93
N LEU A 81 9.90 0.45 7.70
CA LEU A 81 8.84 -0.34 7.07
C LEU A 81 7.93 -0.97 8.13
N PRO A 82 6.62 -1.10 7.85
CA PRO A 82 5.73 -1.89 8.70
C PRO A 82 6.24 -3.33 8.83
N PRO A 83 6.10 -3.98 10.00
CA PRO A 83 6.68 -5.29 10.29
C PRO A 83 6.12 -6.44 9.43
N THR A 84 4.99 -6.22 8.76
CA THR A 84 4.29 -7.22 7.95
C THR A 84 3.59 -6.59 6.73
N PRO A 85 3.66 -7.23 5.55
CA PRO A 85 2.88 -6.85 4.38
C PRO A 85 1.44 -7.38 4.41
N VAL A 86 1.04 -8.19 5.40
CA VAL A 86 -0.31 -8.79 5.46
C VAL A 86 -1.43 -7.74 5.36
N PRO A 87 -1.40 -6.60 6.08
CA PRO A 87 -2.42 -5.57 5.91
C PRO A 87 -2.49 -5.04 4.46
N LEU A 88 -1.33 -4.78 3.84
CA LEU A 88 -1.22 -4.29 2.48
C LEU A 88 -1.87 -5.27 1.48
N VAL A 89 -1.52 -6.56 1.56
CA VAL A 89 -2.08 -7.60 0.69
C VAL A 89 -3.58 -7.78 0.95
N LYS A 90 -4.01 -7.68 2.21
CA LYS A 90 -5.44 -7.73 2.57
C LYS A 90 -6.24 -6.62 1.90
N LEU A 91 -5.70 -5.39 1.87
CA LEU A 91 -6.35 -4.27 1.17
C LEU A 91 -6.43 -4.52 -0.34
N LEU A 92 -5.35 -4.99 -0.97
CA LEU A 92 -5.34 -5.35 -2.40
C LEU A 92 -6.41 -6.39 -2.72
N MET A 93 -6.49 -7.46 -1.92
CA MET A 93 -7.49 -8.51 -2.08
C MET A 93 -8.93 -8.02 -1.89
N GLN A 94 -9.16 -7.11 -0.96
CA GLN A 94 -10.48 -6.51 -0.75
C GLN A 94 -10.85 -5.55 -1.89
N GLN A 95 -9.88 -4.81 -2.42
CA GLN A 95 -10.09 -3.88 -3.53
C GLN A 95 -10.28 -4.58 -4.88
N SER A 96 -9.64 -5.73 -5.11
CA SER A 96 -9.86 -6.48 -6.35
C SER A 96 -11.24 -7.12 -6.41
N GLY A 97 -11.87 -7.40 -5.26
CA GLY A 97 -13.14 -8.12 -5.20
C GLY A 97 -13.03 -9.60 -5.57
N CYS A 98 -11.84 -10.07 -5.96
CA CYS A 98 -11.58 -11.46 -6.35
C CYS A 98 -11.58 -12.44 -5.17
N PHE A 99 -11.59 -11.95 -3.92
CA PHE A 99 -11.49 -12.79 -2.73
C PHE A 99 -12.50 -12.39 -1.66
N ARG A 100 -13.16 -13.38 -1.05
CA ARG A 100 -13.83 -13.20 0.25
C ARG A 100 -12.79 -13.32 1.35
N VAL A 101 -12.33 -12.18 1.88
CA VAL A 101 -11.27 -12.19 2.89
C VAL A 101 -11.83 -12.41 4.29
N VAL A 102 -11.38 -13.48 4.95
CA VAL A 102 -11.69 -13.75 6.36
C VAL A 102 -10.48 -13.45 7.25
N ASP A 103 -10.75 -12.92 8.45
CA ASP A 103 -9.70 -12.54 9.39
C ASP A 103 -9.44 -13.66 10.40
N ARG A 104 -8.24 -14.25 10.36
CA ARG A 104 -7.79 -15.29 11.29
C ARG A 104 -6.84 -14.77 12.37
N ALA A 105 -6.56 -13.47 12.37
CA ALA A 105 -5.71 -12.80 13.33
C ALA A 105 -6.58 -11.96 14.28
N GLY A 106 -6.46 -10.63 14.23
CA GLY A 106 -7.16 -9.72 15.15
C GLY A 106 -8.68 -9.85 15.12
N GLY A 107 -9.28 -10.11 13.95
CA GLY A 107 -10.74 -10.27 13.84
C GLY A 107 -11.26 -11.52 14.55
N LEU A 108 -10.52 -12.64 14.44
CA LEU A 108 -10.84 -13.87 15.15
C LEU A 108 -10.68 -13.69 16.67
N GLN A 109 -9.58 -13.05 17.11
CA GLN A 109 -9.35 -12.77 18.52
C GLN A 109 -10.48 -11.92 19.13
N GLY A 110 -10.94 -10.88 18.41
CA GLY A 110 -12.10 -10.10 18.83
C GLY A 110 -13.38 -10.94 18.95
N THR A 111 -13.62 -11.83 17.98
CA THR A 111 -14.80 -12.72 18.00
C THR A 111 -14.77 -13.70 19.17
N ILE A 112 -13.61 -14.29 19.47
CA ILE A 112 -13.41 -15.18 20.63
C ILE A 112 -13.68 -14.39 21.91
N ARG A 113 -13.11 -13.18 22.01
CA ARG A 113 -13.27 -12.34 23.20
C ARG A 113 -14.72 -11.94 23.47
N GLU A 114 -15.48 -11.56 22.43
CA GLU A 114 -16.92 -11.30 22.58
C GLU A 114 -17.69 -12.55 23.02
N GLY A 115 -17.29 -13.73 22.55
CA GLY A 115 -17.80 -15.01 23.03
C GLY A 115 -17.57 -15.23 24.52
N GLU A 116 -16.35 -14.99 25.01
CA GLU A 116 -15.99 -15.09 26.43
C GLU A 116 -16.76 -14.08 27.29
N LEU A 117 -16.90 -12.85 26.82
CA LEU A 117 -17.66 -11.80 27.51
C LEU A 117 -19.16 -12.15 27.60
N ARG A 118 -19.72 -12.76 26.56
CA ARG A 118 -21.09 -13.29 26.61
C ARG A 118 -21.22 -14.41 27.63
N ASP A 119 -20.32 -15.38 27.57
CA ASP A 119 -20.37 -16.59 28.40
C ASP A 119 -20.10 -16.27 29.89
N SER A 120 -19.41 -15.16 30.19
CA SER A 120 -19.22 -14.61 31.55
C SER A 120 -20.33 -13.64 32.02
N GLY A 121 -21.36 -13.41 31.21
CA GLY A 121 -22.51 -12.58 31.58
C GLY A 121 -22.24 -11.07 31.57
N VAL A 122 -21.16 -10.61 30.96
CA VAL A 122 -20.80 -9.18 30.87
C VAL A 122 -21.64 -8.44 29.82
N LEU A 123 -22.05 -9.14 28.75
CA LEU A 123 -22.77 -8.52 27.63
C LEU A 123 -24.27 -8.34 27.92
N ARG A 124 -24.86 -7.34 27.26
CA ARG A 124 -26.31 -7.10 27.27
C ARG A 124 -27.11 -8.32 26.78
N PRO A 125 -28.36 -8.52 27.26
CA PRO A 125 -29.26 -9.52 26.69
C PRO A 125 -29.55 -9.23 25.21
N ASN A 126 -29.75 -10.28 24.40
CA ASN A 126 -30.06 -10.22 22.95
C ASN A 126 -28.97 -9.57 22.07
N GLY A 127 -27.70 -9.94 22.28
CA GLY A 127 -26.60 -9.56 21.38
C GLY A 127 -26.68 -10.19 19.98
N THR A 128 -25.94 -9.61 19.04
CA THR A 128 -25.87 -10.07 17.63
C THR A 128 -24.76 -11.08 17.37
N VAL A 129 -23.96 -11.42 18.38
CA VAL A 129 -22.83 -12.36 18.28
C VAL A 129 -23.27 -13.75 18.74
N SER A 130 -23.21 -14.73 17.84
CA SER A 130 -23.61 -16.12 18.10
C SER A 130 -22.48 -17.08 17.77
N LYS A 131 -22.38 -18.20 18.51
CA LYS A 131 -21.44 -19.28 18.20
C LYS A 131 -21.77 -19.90 16.82
N GLY A 132 -20.76 -20.37 16.10
CA GLY A 132 -20.94 -21.07 14.81
C GLY A 132 -21.30 -20.19 13.62
N LYS A 133 -21.16 -18.86 13.71
CA LYS A 133 -21.42 -17.93 12.59
C LYS A 133 -20.17 -17.52 11.80
N GLY A 134 -19.00 -18.01 12.20
CA GLY A 134 -17.75 -17.73 11.48
C GLY A 134 -17.71 -18.47 10.15
N TYR A 135 -17.35 -17.77 9.08
CA TYR A 135 -17.08 -18.41 7.80
C TYR A 135 -15.71 -19.11 7.82
N GLU A 136 -15.59 -20.22 7.11
CA GLU A 136 -14.32 -20.90 6.91
C GLU A 136 -13.43 -20.15 5.91
N ALA A 137 -12.13 -20.40 5.97
CA ALA A 137 -11.21 -20.01 4.90
C ALA A 137 -11.00 -21.27 4.08
N GLN A 138 -11.36 -21.23 2.80
CA GLN A 138 -11.12 -22.35 1.89
C GLN A 138 -9.63 -22.44 1.55
N TYR A 139 -8.99 -21.29 1.46
CA TYR A 139 -7.56 -21.18 1.16
C TYR A 139 -6.86 -20.28 2.16
N THR A 140 -5.56 -20.52 2.32
CA THR A 140 -4.65 -19.66 3.05
C THR A 140 -3.65 -19.05 2.09
N MET A 141 -3.55 -17.72 2.10
CA MET A 141 -2.56 -16.97 1.34
C MET A 141 -1.41 -16.56 2.25
N THR A 142 -0.18 -16.93 1.88
CA THR A 142 1.03 -16.53 2.60
C THR A 142 1.87 -15.61 1.71
N PRO A 143 2.06 -14.33 2.08
CA PRO A 143 2.96 -13.45 1.37
C PRO A 143 4.40 -13.71 1.78
N SER A 144 5.31 -13.55 0.81
CA SER A 144 6.76 -13.57 1.00
C SER A 144 7.36 -12.33 0.36
N LEU A 145 8.39 -11.79 1.00
CA LEU A 145 9.10 -10.59 0.57
C LEU A 145 10.60 -10.87 0.58
N THR A 146 11.24 -10.64 -0.56
CA THR A 146 12.67 -10.77 -0.75
C THR A 146 13.22 -9.52 -1.43
N PHE A 147 14.30 -8.97 -0.90
CA PHE A 147 14.97 -7.81 -1.48
C PHE A 147 16.14 -8.26 -2.35
N SER A 148 16.35 -7.56 -3.47
CA SER A 148 17.58 -7.71 -4.25
C SER A 148 18.58 -6.65 -3.80
N GLU A 149 19.65 -7.03 -3.11
CA GLU A 149 20.68 -6.11 -2.62
C GLU A 149 21.96 -6.12 -3.49
N GLN A 150 22.35 -4.92 -3.94
CA GLN A 150 23.66 -4.30 -4.24
C GLN A 150 24.85 -4.97 -4.98
N ASP A 151 24.94 -6.27 -5.27
CA ASP A 151 26.17 -6.76 -5.95
C ASP A 151 26.18 -6.57 -7.49
N ALA A 152 25.07 -6.16 -8.11
CA ALA A 152 25.01 -5.87 -9.54
C ALA A 152 25.36 -4.40 -9.92
N GLY A 153 25.61 -3.53 -8.93
CA GLY A 153 25.73 -2.08 -9.13
C GLY A 153 27.15 -1.54 -9.35
N ARG A 154 28.20 -2.26 -8.90
CA ARG A 154 29.60 -1.83 -9.10
C ARG A 154 30.04 -1.84 -10.57
N GLY A 155 29.35 -2.58 -11.44
CA GLY A 155 29.63 -2.58 -12.88
C GLY A 155 29.12 -1.33 -13.59
N LEU A 156 27.88 -0.91 -13.36
CA LEU A 156 27.25 0.14 -14.17
C LEU A 156 27.66 1.56 -13.76
N ALA A 157 27.93 1.82 -12.48
CA ALA A 157 28.54 3.09 -12.06
C ALA A 157 29.99 3.24 -12.56
N GLY A 158 30.72 2.13 -12.67
CA GLY A 158 32.08 2.11 -13.23
C GLY A 158 32.12 2.33 -14.74
N ILE A 159 31.14 1.82 -15.50
CA ILE A 159 31.09 1.96 -16.96
C ILE A 159 30.63 3.37 -17.38
N ILE A 160 29.69 3.99 -16.65
CA ILE A 160 29.26 5.37 -16.94
C ILE A 160 30.37 6.39 -16.60
N ALA A 161 31.18 6.12 -15.56
CA ALA A 161 32.35 6.94 -15.23
C ALA A 161 33.50 6.82 -16.26
N MET A 162 33.48 5.80 -17.15
CA MET A 162 34.49 5.60 -18.19
C MET A 162 34.12 6.23 -19.54
N ILE A 163 32.91 6.79 -19.70
CA ILE A 163 32.49 7.47 -20.93
C ILE A 163 32.61 8.99 -20.72
N PRO A 164 33.69 9.63 -21.19
CA PRO A 164 34.00 11.04 -20.89
C PRO A 164 32.92 12.03 -21.36
N VAL A 165 32.09 11.65 -22.33
CA VAL A 165 31.03 12.51 -22.91
C VAL A 165 29.80 12.63 -22.00
N LEU A 166 29.57 11.68 -21.08
CA LEU A 166 28.41 11.70 -20.17
C LEU A 166 28.70 12.39 -18.83
N ARG A 167 29.96 12.75 -18.56
CA ARG A 167 30.41 13.36 -17.30
C ARG A 167 29.96 14.82 -17.14
N ASP A 168 29.77 15.56 -18.23
CA ASP A 168 29.56 17.01 -18.20
C ASP A 168 28.07 17.41 -18.21
N ILE A 169 27.14 16.44 -18.22
CA ILE A 169 25.71 16.71 -18.03
C ILE A 169 25.44 16.81 -16.53
N ALA A 170 25.75 17.97 -15.95
CA ALA A 170 25.62 18.31 -14.54
C ALA A 170 24.17 18.29 -13.98
N GLY A 171 23.18 17.82 -14.74
CA GLY A 171 21.77 17.74 -14.35
C GLY A 171 21.24 16.35 -13.99
N LEU A 172 22.02 15.28 -14.22
CA LEU A 172 21.53 13.90 -14.04
C LEU A 172 22.16 13.15 -12.85
N ALA A 173 23.22 13.68 -12.24
CA ALA A 173 23.90 13.03 -11.13
C ALA A 173 23.19 13.21 -9.76
N GLY A 174 22.31 14.20 -9.62
CA GLY A 174 21.78 14.62 -8.31
C GLY A 174 20.47 13.97 -7.86
N VAL A 175 19.81 13.13 -8.68
CA VAL A 175 18.45 12.63 -8.37
C VAL A 175 18.40 11.11 -8.14
N ALA A 176 19.46 10.38 -8.50
CA ALA A 176 19.47 8.92 -8.40
C ALA A 176 20.09 8.35 -7.10
N GLU A 177 20.69 9.20 -6.25
CA GLU A 177 21.56 8.76 -5.16
C GLU A 177 20.84 8.47 -3.82
N GLN A 178 19.51 8.61 -3.78
CA GLN A 178 18.71 8.47 -2.54
C GLN A 178 17.88 7.19 -2.44
N VAL A 179 17.97 6.26 -3.40
CA VAL A 179 17.28 4.95 -3.30
C VAL A 179 18.32 3.86 -3.17
N LYS A 180 18.53 3.38 -1.94
CA LYS A 180 19.44 2.26 -1.64
C LYS A 180 18.99 0.95 -2.30
N PHE A 181 17.70 0.86 -2.64
CA PHE A 181 17.06 -0.32 -3.23
C PHE A 181 16.58 -0.02 -4.65
N LYS A 182 17.06 -0.82 -5.62
CA LYS A 182 16.66 -0.67 -7.02
C LYS A 182 15.45 -1.52 -7.40
N GLU A 183 15.19 -2.61 -6.68
CA GLU A 183 14.13 -3.57 -6.98
C GLU A 183 13.64 -4.28 -5.71
N ALA A 184 12.32 -4.51 -5.61
CA ALA A 184 11.74 -5.46 -4.64
C ALA A 184 11.13 -6.64 -5.38
N GLN A 185 11.26 -7.84 -4.81
CA GLN A 185 10.65 -9.06 -5.32
C GLN A 185 9.73 -9.65 -4.24
N THR A 186 8.51 -9.97 -4.64
CA THR A 186 7.47 -10.50 -3.75
C THR A 186 6.97 -11.81 -4.32
N ALA A 187 6.45 -12.66 -3.44
CA ALA A 187 5.72 -13.84 -3.84
C ALA A 187 4.45 -13.98 -3.00
N LEU A 188 3.41 -14.54 -3.60
CA LEU A 188 2.19 -14.96 -2.94
C LEU A 188 2.02 -16.45 -3.19
N PHE A 189 1.73 -17.18 -2.13
CA PHE A 189 1.43 -18.61 -2.17
C PHE A 189 0.01 -18.83 -1.69
N LEU A 190 -0.78 -19.60 -2.45
CA LEU A 190 -2.13 -19.98 -2.09
C LEU A 190 -2.19 -21.49 -1.83
N THR A 191 -2.59 -21.86 -0.63
CA THR A 191 -2.72 -23.26 -0.20
C THR A 191 -4.18 -23.58 0.08
N ASP A 192 -4.67 -24.71 -0.42
CA ASP A 192 -5.98 -25.26 -0.09
C ASP A 192 -5.95 -25.82 1.34
N ASN A 193 -6.86 -25.35 2.20
CA ASN A 193 -6.90 -25.76 3.59
C ASN A 193 -7.45 -27.18 3.80
N GLU A 194 -8.14 -27.73 2.80
CA GLU A 194 -8.69 -29.08 2.84
C GLU A 194 -7.63 -30.13 2.47
N THR A 195 -6.91 -29.90 1.37
CA THR A 195 -5.94 -30.86 0.83
C THR A 195 -4.50 -30.59 1.23
N THR A 196 -4.21 -29.41 1.78
CA THR A 196 -2.86 -28.87 2.04
C THR A 196 -2.02 -28.64 0.78
N GLU A 197 -2.62 -28.74 -0.40
CA GLU A 197 -1.96 -28.51 -1.67
C GLU A 197 -1.72 -27.00 -1.89
N GLN A 198 -0.50 -26.62 -2.28
CA GLN A 198 -0.24 -25.28 -2.79
C GLN A 198 -0.72 -25.17 -4.24
N VAL A 199 -1.98 -24.80 -4.40
CA VAL A 199 -2.68 -24.78 -5.69
C VAL A 199 -2.21 -23.64 -6.61
N ALA A 200 -1.62 -22.58 -6.06
CA ALA A 200 -1.07 -21.49 -6.87
C ALA A 200 0.07 -20.76 -6.17
N ALA A 201 0.97 -20.22 -6.99
CA ALA A 201 2.00 -19.30 -6.57
C ALA A 201 2.19 -18.22 -7.64
N SER A 202 2.57 -17.03 -7.22
CA SER A 202 2.86 -15.92 -8.13
C SER A 202 4.00 -15.10 -7.58
N THR A 203 4.85 -14.57 -8.45
CA THR A 203 5.86 -13.59 -8.10
C THR A 203 5.53 -12.24 -8.72
N GLY A 204 6.09 -11.18 -8.13
CA GLY A 204 5.95 -9.82 -8.63
C GLY A 204 7.16 -9.01 -8.25
N SER A 205 7.57 -8.11 -9.13
CA SER A 205 8.67 -7.17 -8.90
C SER A 205 8.30 -5.76 -9.31
N ALA A 206 9.01 -4.80 -8.73
CA ALA A 206 8.92 -3.39 -9.10
C ALA A 206 10.27 -2.70 -8.85
N ARG A 207 10.55 -1.63 -9.60
CA ARG A 207 11.79 -0.85 -9.49
C ARG A 207 11.50 0.61 -9.15
N ALA A 208 12.41 1.23 -8.40
CA ALA A 208 12.28 2.63 -7.99
C ALA A 208 12.30 3.61 -9.17
N THR A 209 13.07 3.30 -10.23
CA THR A 209 13.14 4.12 -11.46
C THR A 209 11.80 4.22 -12.18
N ASP A 210 11.02 3.14 -12.16
CA ASP A 210 9.73 3.06 -12.85
C ASP A 210 8.69 3.92 -12.12
N LEU A 211 8.78 3.99 -10.79
CA LEU A 211 7.99 4.87 -9.94
C LEU A 211 8.43 6.33 -10.02
N GLY A 212 9.71 6.62 -10.29
CA GLY A 212 10.23 7.99 -10.38
C GLY A 212 9.81 8.74 -11.65
N VAL A 213 9.72 8.06 -12.79
CA VAL A 213 9.37 8.67 -14.09
C VAL A 213 7.88 8.49 -14.42
N GLY A 214 7.28 7.33 -14.12
CA GLY A 214 5.84 7.07 -14.32
C GLY A 214 4.97 7.44 -13.11
N GLY A 215 5.50 7.27 -11.89
CA GLY A 215 4.78 7.56 -10.65
C GLY A 215 4.70 9.03 -10.27
N PHE A 216 5.45 9.94 -10.92
CA PHE A 216 5.24 11.39 -10.74
C PHE A 216 3.94 11.87 -11.42
N VAL A 217 3.47 11.16 -12.45
CA VAL A 217 2.21 11.46 -13.16
C VAL A 217 1.03 10.73 -12.51
N LEU A 218 1.18 9.47 -12.09
CA LEU A 218 0.13 8.73 -11.36
C LEU A 218 0.01 9.14 -9.88
N GLY A 219 1.13 9.44 -9.21
CA GLY A 219 1.17 9.78 -7.79
C GLY A 219 0.54 11.12 -7.42
N LYS A 220 0.20 11.96 -8.41
CA LYS A 220 -0.61 13.18 -8.20
C LYS A 220 -2.12 12.93 -8.21
N ILE A 221 -2.56 11.76 -8.66
CA ILE A 221 -3.99 11.40 -8.81
C ILE A 221 -4.41 10.35 -7.76
N GLY A 222 -3.46 9.57 -7.22
CA GLY A 222 -3.71 8.58 -6.17
C GLY A 222 -3.72 9.19 -4.76
N GLY A 223 -4.92 9.46 -4.24
CA GLY A 223 -5.16 9.96 -2.90
C GLY A 223 -4.68 9.00 -1.80
N GLY A 224 -3.66 9.43 -1.05
CA GLY A 224 -2.94 8.64 -0.04
C GLY A 224 -3.74 8.12 1.14
N ALA A 225 -3.66 6.80 1.31
CA ALA A 225 -3.89 6.07 2.55
C ALA A 225 -3.09 4.76 2.49
N GLY A 226 -1.77 4.84 2.30
CA GLY A 226 -0.93 3.65 2.42
C GLY A 226 -0.71 3.34 3.90
N MET A 227 -0.96 2.10 4.31
CA MET A 227 -0.79 1.63 5.69
C MET A 227 0.70 1.57 6.10
N GLY A 228 1.36 2.72 6.20
CA GLY A 228 2.80 2.84 6.44
C GLY A 228 3.68 2.54 5.21
N TRP A 229 3.19 1.73 4.26
CA TRP A 229 3.88 1.37 3.02
C TRP A 229 4.01 2.51 2.01
N SER A 230 3.27 3.61 2.16
CA SER A 230 3.38 4.79 1.28
C SER A 230 4.48 5.77 1.68
N ASN A 231 5.07 5.60 2.86
CA ASN A 231 5.83 6.66 3.52
C ASN A 231 7.30 6.72 3.06
N THR A 232 7.84 5.62 2.53
CA THR A 232 9.22 5.55 2.04
C THR A 232 9.26 5.09 0.59
N ASN A 233 10.34 5.39 -0.13
CA ASN A 233 10.51 4.93 -1.51
C ASN A 233 10.54 3.40 -1.58
N GLU A 234 11.16 2.77 -0.59
CA GLU A 234 11.21 1.31 -0.45
C GLU A 234 9.82 0.73 -0.26
N GLY A 235 9.01 1.34 0.62
CA GLY A 235 7.63 0.93 0.86
C GLY A 235 6.79 0.97 -0.41
N LYS A 236 6.97 2.01 -1.24
CA LYS A 236 6.26 2.14 -2.52
C LYS A 236 6.66 1.06 -3.52
N VAL A 237 7.95 0.75 -3.62
CA VAL A 237 8.43 -0.33 -4.49
C VAL A 237 7.87 -1.69 -4.02
N ILE A 238 7.85 -1.95 -2.72
CA ILE A 238 7.26 -3.16 -2.16
C ILE A 238 5.76 -3.23 -2.43
N ALA A 239 5.05 -2.11 -2.26
CA ALA A 239 3.62 -2.02 -2.54
C ALA A 239 3.30 -2.30 -4.03
N ALA A 240 4.10 -1.75 -4.94
CA ALA A 240 3.99 -2.01 -6.37
C ALA A 240 4.31 -3.48 -6.73
N ALA A 241 5.32 -4.08 -6.09
CA ALA A 241 5.65 -5.49 -6.29
C ALA A 241 4.53 -6.41 -5.82
N PHE A 242 3.89 -6.13 -4.68
CA PHE A 242 2.72 -6.88 -4.19
C PHE A 242 1.46 -6.67 -5.05
N LEU A 243 1.24 -5.48 -5.57
CA LEU A 243 0.20 -5.22 -6.56
C LEU A 243 0.41 -6.10 -7.80
N HIS A 244 1.64 -6.15 -8.31
CA HIS A 244 1.98 -6.98 -9.46
C HIS A 244 1.81 -8.48 -9.17
N SER A 245 2.33 -8.99 -8.05
CA SER A 245 2.14 -10.42 -7.70
C SER A 245 0.66 -10.76 -7.50
N HIS A 246 -0.13 -9.86 -6.91
CA HIS A 246 -1.58 -10.04 -6.78
C HIS A 246 -2.26 -10.23 -8.14
N ASN A 247 -1.97 -9.37 -9.12
CA ASN A 247 -2.54 -9.47 -10.45
C ASN A 247 -2.17 -10.78 -11.14
N GLN A 248 -0.88 -11.17 -11.07
CA GLN A 248 -0.41 -12.45 -11.62
C GLN A 248 -1.15 -13.63 -10.98
N LEU A 249 -1.35 -13.58 -9.66
CA LEU A 249 -2.10 -14.62 -8.95
C LEU A 249 -3.55 -14.68 -9.43
N VAL A 250 -4.24 -13.54 -9.50
CA VAL A 250 -5.64 -13.48 -9.95
C VAL A 250 -5.79 -14.09 -11.33
N HIS A 251 -4.88 -13.84 -12.26
CA HIS A 251 -4.93 -14.47 -13.59
C HIS A 251 -4.86 -15.99 -13.54
N GLN A 252 -4.02 -16.57 -12.68
CA GLN A 252 -3.94 -18.03 -12.51
C GLN A 252 -5.22 -18.59 -11.88
N LEU A 253 -5.78 -17.89 -10.90
CA LEU A 253 -6.94 -18.36 -10.15
C LEU A 253 -8.26 -18.27 -10.90
N ARG A 254 -8.33 -17.58 -12.04
CA ARG A 254 -9.54 -17.56 -12.89
C ARG A 254 -9.95 -18.95 -13.40
N LEU A 255 -9.03 -19.90 -13.41
CA LEU A 255 -9.29 -21.30 -13.79
C LEU A 255 -9.45 -22.23 -12.58
N LEU A 256 -9.36 -21.69 -11.36
CA LEU A 256 -9.56 -22.46 -10.15
C LEU A 256 -11.01 -22.92 -10.07
N GLN A 257 -11.23 -24.18 -9.71
CA GLN A 257 -12.56 -24.72 -9.49
C GLN A 257 -13.26 -23.96 -8.35
N GLU A 258 -14.50 -23.50 -8.61
CA GLU A 258 -15.28 -22.76 -7.62
C GLU A 258 -15.71 -23.66 -6.46
N LYS A 259 -15.44 -23.23 -5.23
CA LYS A 259 -16.03 -23.76 -4.00
C LYS A 259 -17.22 -22.88 -3.59
N GLU A 260 -18.19 -23.43 -2.87
CA GLU A 260 -19.36 -22.67 -2.41
C GLU A 260 -18.94 -21.48 -1.54
N LEU A 261 -19.32 -20.27 -1.93
CA LEU A 261 -18.90 -19.05 -1.23
C LEU A 261 -19.89 -18.66 -0.13
N PRO A 262 -19.42 -18.00 0.96
CA PRO A 262 -20.29 -17.35 1.92
C PRO A 262 -21.27 -16.37 1.25
N PRO A 263 -22.47 -16.19 1.83
CA PRO A 263 -23.42 -15.22 1.31
C PRO A 263 -22.80 -13.81 1.30
N PRO A 264 -23.16 -12.96 0.32
CA PRO A 264 -22.67 -11.58 0.25
C PRO A 264 -22.94 -10.81 1.54
N VAL A 265 -22.05 -9.86 1.87
CA VAL A 265 -22.23 -8.95 3.00
C VAL A 265 -23.52 -8.17 2.81
N ALA A 266 -24.38 -8.17 3.84
CA ALA A 266 -25.64 -7.43 3.81
C ALA A 266 -25.39 -5.93 3.62
N THR A 267 -26.01 -5.34 2.60
CA THR A 267 -25.94 -3.91 2.30
C THR A 267 -27.27 -3.24 2.54
N LYS A 268 -27.24 -1.94 2.86
CA LYS A 268 -28.45 -1.13 2.81
C LYS A 268 -28.86 -0.96 1.34
N PRO A 269 -30.16 -1.03 1.00
CA PRO A 269 -30.62 -0.63 -0.32
C PRO A 269 -30.17 0.81 -0.60
N LEU A 270 -29.51 1.04 -1.73
CA LEU A 270 -29.21 2.39 -2.17
C LEU A 270 -30.54 3.11 -2.40
N ALA A 271 -30.74 4.25 -1.72
CA ALA A 271 -31.91 5.09 -1.88
C ALA A 271 -31.97 5.59 -3.34
N GLY A 272 -32.69 4.86 -4.19
CA GLY A 272 -32.82 5.16 -5.62
C GLY A 272 -33.13 3.95 -6.52
N SER A 273 -32.78 2.72 -6.11
CA SER A 273 -33.00 1.53 -6.96
C SER A 273 -34.45 1.03 -7.00
N ALA A 274 -35.31 1.48 -6.08
CA ALA A 274 -36.72 1.11 -6.03
C ALA A 274 -37.56 1.66 -7.21
N ASN A 275 -37.06 2.63 -7.98
CA ASN A 275 -37.79 3.25 -9.09
C ASN A 275 -37.47 2.67 -10.48
N GLN A 276 -36.50 1.77 -10.62
CA GLN A 276 -36.16 1.16 -11.92
C GLN A 276 -36.75 -0.24 -12.13
N ALA A 277 -37.21 -0.91 -11.07
CA ALA A 277 -37.87 -2.22 -11.19
C ALA A 277 -39.37 -2.14 -11.54
N LYS A 278 -39.87 -0.97 -11.95
CA LYS A 278 -41.29 -0.72 -12.25
C LYS A 278 -41.54 0.01 -13.57
N ARG A 279 -40.58 -0.03 -14.51
CA ARG A 279 -40.78 0.40 -15.90
C ARG A 279 -40.40 -0.72 -16.84
#